data_AF-A0A1H7SZC1-F1
#
_entry.id   AF-A0A1H7SZC1-F1
#
_cell.length_a   1.000
_cell.length_b   1.000
_cell.length_c   1.000
_cell.angle_alpha   90.00
_cell.angle_beta   90.00
_cell.angle_gamma   90.00
#
_symmetry.space_group_name_H-M   'P 1'
#
loop_
_entity.id
_entity.type
_entity.pdbx_description
1 polymer ?
#
loop_
_entity_poly.entity_id
_entity_poly.type
_entity_poly.pdbx_seq_one_letter_code
_entity_poly.pdbx_strand_id
1 'polypeptide(L)' 'MSTTYLNTKSRGITKTVAEFTKQDNQSNREFREFIKEQVVEHRKEGMDVFKSPRPGDDQKN' A
#
# COMPACT_ATOMS: atom_id res chain seq x y z
N MET A 1 0.03 0.79 16.28
CA MET A 1 0.92 0.55 15.11
C MET A 1 0.32 1.23 13.90
N SER A 2 1.14 1.75 12.98
CA SER A 2 0.65 2.43 11.76
C SER A 2 0.80 1.48 10.58
N THR A 3 -0.32 1.08 10.00
CA THR A 3 -0.38 0.22 8.82
C THR A 3 -0.76 1.04 7.60
N THR A 4 -0.15 0.77 6.46
CA THR A 4 -0.47 1.37 5.17
C THR A 4 -0.59 0.26 4.15
N TYR A 5 -1.67 0.31 3.39
CA TYR A 5 -1.99 -0.62 2.32
C TYR A 5 -1.65 0.03 0.98
N LEU A 6 -1.06 -0.75 0.08
CA LEU A 6 -1.00 -0.40 -1.34
C LEU A 6 -2.12 -1.14 -2.05
N ASN A 7 -3.05 -0.36 -2.57
CA ASN A 7 -4.23 -0.88 -3.24
C ASN A 7 -4.16 -0.58 -4.74
N THR A 8 -4.78 -1.43 -5.54
CA THR A 8 -5.06 -1.17 -6.95
C THR A 8 -6.56 -1.02 -7.14
N LYS A 9 -6.98 -0.26 -8.15
CA LYS A 9 -8.39 -0.15 -8.52
C LYS A 9 -8.58 -0.75 -9.90
N SER A 10 -9.31 -1.85 -9.99
CA SER A 10 -9.62 -2.50 -11.26
C SER A 10 -11.08 -2.89 -11.32
N ARG A 11 -11.77 -2.51 -12.40
CA ARG A 11 -13.18 -2.86 -12.69
C ARG A 11 -14.13 -2.59 -11.51
N GLY A 12 -13.91 -1.49 -10.78
CA GLY A 12 -14.74 -1.09 -9.64
C GLY A 12 -14.42 -1.77 -8.31
N ILE A 13 -13.46 -2.70 -8.27
CA ILE A 13 -12.99 -3.37 -7.06
C ILE A 13 -11.63 -2.79 -6.67
N THR A 14 -11.51 -2.39 -5.41
CA THR A 14 -10.22 -2.06 -4.81
C THR A 14 -9.56 -3.36 -4.34
N LYS A 15 -8.34 -3.67 -4.76
CA LYS A 15 -7.61 -4.86 -4.29
C LYS A 15 -6.37 -4.49 -3.51
N THR A 16 -6.11 -5.18 -2.40
CA THR A 16 -4.87 -5.01 -1.65
C THR A 16 -3.75 -5.79 -2.33
N VAL A 17 -2.66 -5.11 -2.70
CA VAL A 17 -1.48 -5.77 -3.29
C VAL A 17 -0.39 -5.95 -2.24
N ALA A 18 -0.22 -4.98 -1.34
CA ALA A 18 0.75 -5.06 -0.26
C ALA A 18 0.22 -4.39 1.00
N GLU A 19 0.63 -4.94 2.15
CA GLU A 19 0.37 -4.39 3.47
C GLU A 19 1.72 -4.12 4.14
N PHE A 20 1.89 -2.91 4.66
CA PHE A 20 3.09 -2.49 5.35
C PHE A 20 2.74 -1.96 6.72
N THR A 21 3.35 -2.54 7.75
CA THR A 21 3.19 -2.07 9.13
C THR A 21 4.50 -1.44 9.59
N LYS A 22 4.41 -0.22 10.12
CA LYS A 22 5.56 0.49 10.68
C LYS A 22 6.17 -0.32 11.82
N GLN A 23 7.47 -0.58 11.75
CA GLN A 23 8.21 -1.24 12.80
C GLN A 23 8.44 -0.30 14.00
N ASP A 24 8.61 -0.85 15.20
CA ASP A 24 8.73 -0.06 16.44
C ASP A 24 9.95 0.88 16.45
N ASN A 25 11.06 0.47 15.82
CA ASN A 25 12.29 1.27 15.71
C ASN A 25 12.34 2.16 14.46
N GLN A 26 11.28 2.17 13.64
CA GLN A 26 11.25 2.94 12.40
C GLN A 26 10.60 4.31 12.62
N SER A 27 11.28 5.37 12.19
CA SER A 27 10.71 6.72 12.21
C SER A 27 9.55 6.84 11.22
N ASN A 28 8.62 7.76 11.49
CA ASN A 28 7.51 8.02 10.57
C ASN A 28 8.00 8.53 9.20
N ARG A 29 9.17 9.19 9.15
CA ARG A 29 9.76 9.68 7.89
C ARG A 29 10.26 8.50 7.05
N GLU A 30 11.07 7.63 7.63
CA GLU A 30 11.59 6.44 6.96
C GLU A 30 10.46 5.55 6.46
N PHE A 31 9.41 5.38 7.29
CA PHE A 31 8.24 4.62 6.86
C PHE A 31 7.56 5.25 5.64
N ARG A 32 7.36 6.57 5.63
CA ARG A 32 6.75 7.26 4.47
C ARG A 32 7.62 7.21 3.22
N GLU A 33 8.94 7.30 3.36
CA GLU A 33 9.90 7.19 2.26
C GLU A 33 9.87 5.78 1.68
N PHE A 34 9.94 4.75 2.53
CA PHE A 34 9.80 3.36 2.15
C PHE A 34 8.49 3.09 1.38
N ILE A 35 7.34 3.54 1.90
CA ILE A 35 6.06 3.35 1.19
C ILE A 35 6.07 4.07 -0.18
N LYS A 36 6.73 5.23 -0.27
CA LYS A 36 6.84 5.97 -1.54
C LYS A 36 7.68 5.20 -2.57
N GLU A 37 8.78 4.59 -2.13
CA GLU A 37 9.61 3.73 -2.99
C GLU A 37 8.82 2.52 -3.49
N GLN A 38 8.10 1.84 -2.58
CA GLN A 38 7.24 0.71 -2.93
C GLN A 38 6.18 1.09 -3.98
N VAL A 39 5.53 2.26 -3.84
CA VAL A 39 4.58 2.77 -4.86
C VAL A 39 5.25 2.96 -6.22
N VAL A 40 6.48 3.49 -6.26
CA VAL A 40 7.20 3.73 -7.51
C VAL A 40 7.59 2.40 -8.17
N GLU A 41 8.04 1.42 -7.39
CA GLU A 41 8.40 0.09 -7.90
C GLU A 41 7.20 -0.62 -8.54
N HIS A 42 6.08 -0.69 -7.84
CA HIS A 42 4.86 -1.33 -8.37
C HIS A 42 4.35 -0.62 -9.64
N ARG A 43 4.48 0.71 -9.72
CA ARG A 43 4.13 1.45 -10.94
C ARG A 43 5.07 1.16 -12.10
N LYS A 44 6.36 0.92 -11.85
CA LYS A 44 7.30 0.49 -12.89
C LYS A 44 6.96 -0.91 -13.42
N GLU A 45 6.40 -1.76 -12.59
CA GLU A 45 5.88 -3.08 -12.97
C GLU A 45 4.52 -3.02 -13.70
N GLY A 46 3.98 -1.82 -13.92
CA GLY A 46 2.71 -1.60 -14.61
C GLY A 46 1.47 -1.73 -13.71
N MET A 47 1.65 -1.82 -12.39
CA MET A 47 0.54 -1.82 -11.43
C MET A 47 0.21 -0.39 -10.99
N ASP A 48 -1.02 0.06 -11.29
CA ASP A 48 -1.50 1.35 -10.79
C ASP A 48 -1.93 1.25 -9.32
N VAL A 49 -0.94 1.38 -8.45
CA VAL A 49 -1.12 1.36 -6.99
C VAL A 49 -1.30 2.75 -6.39
N PHE A 50 -2.10 2.82 -5.32
CA PHE A 50 -2.28 3.98 -4.46
C PHE A 50 -2.23 3.60 -2.98
N LYS A 51 -1.84 4.57 -2.15
CA LYS A 51 -1.73 4.40 -0.69
C LYS A 51 -3.09 4.53 -0.03
N SER A 52 -3.40 3.62 0.89
CA SER A 52 -4.66 3.61 1.64
C SER A 52 -4.42 3.26 3.11
N PRO A 53 -5.13 3.89 4.06
CA PRO A 53 -5.14 3.45 5.46
C PRO A 53 -6.03 2.22 5.68
N ARG A 54 -6.74 1.75 4.65
CA ARG A 54 -7.66 0.59 4.69
C ARG A 54 -7.28 -0.43 3.62
N PRO A 55 -7.48 -1.74 3.89
CA PRO A 55 -7.38 -2.76 2.86
C PRO A 55 -8.40 -2.53 1.75
N GLY A 56 -8.19 -3.16 0.62
CA GLY A 56 -9.11 -3.22 -0.50
C GLY A 56 -10.42 -3.95 -0.19
N ASP A 57 -11.37 -3.78 -1.10
CA ASP A 57 -12.70 -4.40 -1.07
C ASP A 57 -12.66 -5.89 -1.48
N ASP A 58 -11.50 -6.39 -1.92
CA ASP A 58 -11.26 -7.80 -2.25
C ASP A 58 -11.34 -8.75 -1.06
N GLN A 59 -11.43 -8.21 0.16
CA GLN A 59 -11.73 -8.99 1.36
C GLN A 59 -13.22 -9.40 1.48
N LYS A 60 -14.10 -9.01 0.55
CA LYS A 60 -15.52 -9.43 0.59
C LYS A 60 -15.78 -10.72 -0.18
N ASN A 61 -16.02 -11.76 0.61
CA ASN A 61 -16.63 -13.09 0.35
C ASN A 61 -15.72 -14.20 -0.17
#